data_AF-A0A671QXG6-F1
#
_entry.id   AF-A0A671QXG6-F1
#
_cell.length_a   1.000
_cell.length_b   1.000
_cell.length_c   1.000
_cell.angle_alpha   90.00
_cell.angle_beta   90.00
_cell.angle_gamma   90.00
#
_symmetry.space_group_name_H-M   'P 1'
#
loop_
_entity.id
_entity.type
_entity.pdbx_description
1 polymer ?
#
loop_
_entity_poly.entity_id
_entity_poly.type
_entity_poly.pdbx_seq_one_letter_code
_entity_poly.pdbx_strand_id
1 'polypeptide(L)'
;MPSLTTLWINKNKISNLPIIVEEICCKFPNIKILSMMNNEAAPSYFNGGSLTQYMDYRQYVISQIPGLEVLDDTEVQEKEREVARKTYRMQRMREGRRRRKELHR
;
A
#
# COMPACT_ATOMS: atom_id res chain seq x y z
N MET A 1 10.78 11.17 7.85
CA MET A 1 10.35 12.57 7.79
C MET A 1 8.92 12.66 8.28
N PRO A 2 8.69 12.97 9.57
CA PRO A 2 7.37 12.85 10.19
C PRO A 2 6.35 13.90 9.71
N SER A 3 6.79 15.02 9.14
CA SER A 3 5.91 16.07 8.61
C SER A 3 5.47 15.84 7.16
N LEU A 4 6.02 14.84 6.46
CA LEU A 4 5.67 14.59 5.06
C LEU A 4 4.28 13.96 4.96
N THR A 5 3.37 14.64 4.28
CA THR A 5 1.98 14.20 4.05
C THR A 5 1.71 13.77 2.61
N THR A 6 2.54 14.20 1.65
CA THR A 6 2.36 13.92 0.23
C THR A 6 3.64 13.34 -0.35
N LEU A 7 3.52 12.22 -1.07
CA LEU A 7 4.63 11.54 -1.75
C LEU A 7 4.21 11.12 -3.16
N TRP A 8 4.98 11.57 -4.14
CA TRP A 8 4.85 11.16 -5.55
C TRP A 8 6.10 10.42 -5.99
N ILE A 9 5.95 9.14 -6.30
CA ILE A 9 7.04 8.23 -6.71
C ILE A 9 6.70 7.51 -8.02
N ASN A 10 6.00 8.20 -8.91
CA ASN A 10 5.60 7.69 -10.23
C ASN A 10 6.81 7.38 -11.11
N LYS A 11 6.70 6.35 -11.97
CA LYS A 11 7.71 6.01 -13.00
C LYS A 11 9.12 5.72 -12.46
N ASN A 12 9.24 5.17 -11.25
CA ASN A 12 10.53 4.85 -10.62
C ASN A 12 10.94 3.38 -10.73
N LYS A 13 10.25 2.59 -11.57
CA LYS A 13 10.53 1.14 -11.77
C LYS A 13 10.47 0.33 -10.47
N ILE A 14 9.61 0.74 -9.54
CA ILE A 14 9.40 0.02 -8.29
C ILE A 14 8.66 -1.28 -8.62
N SER A 15 9.21 -2.43 -8.23
CA SER A 15 8.66 -3.76 -8.55
C SER A 15 8.19 -4.55 -7.33
N ASN A 16 8.68 -4.22 -6.13
CA ASN A 16 8.32 -4.91 -4.90
C ASN A 16 7.38 -4.08 -4.02
N LEU A 17 6.07 -4.33 -4.16
CA LEU A 17 5.02 -3.58 -3.46
C LEU A 17 5.08 -3.73 -1.93
N PRO A 18 5.21 -4.93 -1.33
CA PRO A 18 5.27 -5.05 0.12
C PRO A 18 6.40 -4.25 0.76
N ILE A 19 7.60 -4.30 0.17
CA ILE A 19 8.78 -3.61 0.72
C ILE A 19 8.57 -2.09 0.69
N ILE A 20 8.18 -1.53 -0.46
CA ILE A 20 8.05 -0.07 -0.57
C ILE A 20 6.94 0.47 0.34
N VAL A 21 5.84 -0.26 0.50
CA VAL A 21 4.73 0.12 1.39
C VAL A 21 5.17 0.07 2.85
N GLU A 22 5.92 -0.95 3.27
CA GLU A 22 6.48 -1.03 4.64
C GLU A 22 7.44 0.14 4.91
N GLU A 23 8.32 0.46 3.95
CA GLU A 23 9.26 1.58 4.03
C GLU A 23 8.54 2.94 4.12
N ILE A 24 7.48 3.14 3.34
CA ILE A 24 6.65 4.36 3.40
C ILE A 24 6.00 4.50 4.77
N CYS A 25 5.38 3.42 5.28
CA CYS A 25 4.77 3.42 6.62
C CYS A 25 5.77 3.77 7.72
N CYS A 26 6.99 3.23 7.63
CA CYS A 26 8.03 3.45 8.64
C CYS A 26 8.60 4.89 8.57
N LYS A 27 8.89 5.38 7.36
CA LYS A 27 9.59 6.66 7.15
C LYS A 27 8.65 7.87 7.13
N PHE A 28 7.38 7.68 6.76
CA PHE A 28 6.37 8.73 6.56
C PHE A 28 5.08 8.39 7.32
N PRO A 29 5.10 8.38 8.67
CA PRO A 29 3.97 7.93 9.49
C PRO A 29 2.69 8.77 9.32
N ASN A 30 2.79 10.00 8.82
CA ASN A 30 1.67 10.91 8.61
C ASN A 30 1.29 11.08 7.12
N ILE A 31 1.66 10.12 6.27
CA ILE A 31 1.33 10.17 4.83
C ILE A 31 -0.19 10.16 4.61
N LYS A 32 -0.65 11.08 3.76
CA LYS A 32 -2.05 11.28 3.36
C LYS A 32 -2.26 11.05 1.87
N ILE A 33 -1.31 11.46 1.04
CA ILE A 33 -1.40 11.36 -0.42
C ILE A 33 -0.20 10.58 -0.92
N LEU A 34 -0.45 9.49 -1.64
CA LEU A 34 0.57 8.66 -2.26
C LEU A 34 0.25 8.47 -3.74
N SER A 35 1.20 8.67 -4.64
CA SER A 35 1.09 8.22 -6.02
C SER A 35 2.27 7.34 -6.40
N MET A 36 1.96 6.17 -6.96
CA MET A 36 2.90 5.18 -7.47
C MET A 36 2.59 4.82 -8.93
N MET A 37 1.82 5.64 -9.65
CA MET A 37 1.43 5.40 -11.03
C MET A 37 2.61 5.04 -11.93
N ASN A 38 2.37 4.09 -12.83
CA ASN A 38 3.33 3.60 -13.82
C ASN A 38 4.64 3.05 -13.19
N ASN A 39 4.51 2.37 -12.05
CA ASN A 39 5.53 1.46 -11.52
C ASN A 39 5.10 0.00 -11.76
N GLU A 40 6.04 -0.94 -11.83
CA GLU A 40 5.74 -2.37 -12.03
C GLU A 40 4.90 -2.95 -10.88
N ALA A 41 5.13 -2.45 -9.65
CA ALA A 41 4.39 -2.78 -8.44
C ALA A 41 2.97 -2.18 -8.38
N ALA A 42 2.64 -1.26 -9.29
CA ALA A 42 1.36 -0.54 -9.35
C ALA A 42 0.69 -0.78 -10.71
N PRO A 43 0.14 -1.98 -10.95
CA PRO A 43 -0.51 -2.33 -12.21
C PRO A 43 -1.70 -1.41 -12.48
N SER A 44 -1.76 -0.87 -13.70
CA SER A 44 -2.80 0.04 -14.17
C SER A 44 -2.86 0.01 -15.70
N TYR A 45 -3.81 0.72 -16.30
CA TYR A 45 -3.86 0.87 -17.76
C TYR A 45 -2.54 1.40 -18.36
N PHE A 46 -1.77 2.21 -17.60
CA PHE A 46 -0.49 2.76 -18.07
C PHE A 46 0.59 1.72 -18.35
N ASN A 47 0.58 0.58 -17.68
CA ASN A 47 1.59 -0.48 -17.79
C ASN A 47 1.01 -1.83 -18.20
N GLY A 48 -0.19 -1.84 -18.79
CA GLY A 48 -0.86 -3.06 -19.26
C GLY A 48 -1.52 -3.89 -18.17
N GLY A 49 -1.66 -3.34 -16.96
CA GLY A 49 -2.39 -3.97 -15.87
C GLY A 49 -3.91 -3.99 -16.11
N SER A 50 -4.55 -5.11 -15.77
CA SER A 50 -6.00 -5.25 -15.75
C SER A 50 -6.64 -4.46 -14.60
N LEU A 51 -7.94 -4.17 -14.72
CA LEU A 51 -8.72 -3.54 -13.65
C LEU A 51 -8.65 -4.35 -12.34
N THR A 52 -8.71 -5.68 -12.43
CA THR A 52 -8.63 -6.56 -11.26
C THR A 52 -7.28 -6.46 -10.56
N GLN A 53 -6.18 -6.40 -11.31
CA GLN A 53 -4.84 -6.21 -10.73
C GLN A 53 -4.71 -4.83 -10.08
N TYR A 54 -5.24 -3.78 -10.71
CA TYR A 54 -5.27 -2.44 -10.11
C TYR A 54 -6.06 -2.44 -8.79
N MET A 55 -7.23 -3.10 -8.76
CA MET A 55 -8.04 -3.22 -7.54
C MET A 55 -7.32 -3.99 -6.43
N ASP A 56 -6.62 -5.08 -6.75
CA ASP A 56 -5.82 -5.86 -5.78
C ASP A 56 -4.68 -5.00 -5.19
N TYR A 57 -3.91 -4.33 -6.04
CA TYR A 57 -2.88 -3.35 -5.62
C TYR A 57 -3.46 -2.27 -4.70
N ARG A 58 -4.57 -1.64 -5.11
CA ARG A 58 -5.21 -0.54 -4.38
C ARG A 58 -5.69 -0.99 -3.01
N GLN A 59 -6.40 -2.12 -2.95
CA GLN A 59 -6.87 -2.67 -1.67
C GLN A 59 -5.71 -3.08 -0.77
N TYR A 60 -4.63 -3.63 -1.33
CA TYR A 60 -3.43 -3.95 -0.56
C TYR A 60 -2.84 -2.68 0.10
N VAL A 61 -2.55 -1.62 -0.67
CA VAL A 61 -1.96 -0.39 -0.15
C VAL A 61 -2.86 0.25 0.92
N ILE A 62 -4.17 0.34 0.67
CA ILE A 62 -5.14 0.89 1.64
C ILE A 62 -5.15 0.07 2.94
N SER A 63 -5.01 -1.25 2.87
CA SER A 63 -4.98 -2.11 4.05
C SER A 63 -3.72 -1.89 4.92
N GLN A 64 -2.61 -1.49 4.30
CA GLN A 64 -1.32 -1.28 4.97
C GLN A 64 -1.15 0.15 5.49
N ILE A 65 -1.80 1.15 4.87
CA ILE A 65 -1.70 2.57 5.23
C ILE A 65 -3.09 3.11 5.65
N PRO A 66 -3.55 2.85 6.89
CA PRO A 66 -4.91 3.21 7.32
C PRO A 66 -5.24 4.71 7.24
N GLY A 67 -4.24 5.59 7.34
CA GLY A 67 -4.39 7.04 7.32
C GLY A 67 -4.34 7.68 5.94
N LEU A 68 -4.16 6.90 4.87
CA LEU A 68 -4.05 7.39 3.50
C LEU A 68 -5.39 7.92 3.00
N GLU A 69 -5.43 9.14 2.49
CA GLU A 69 -6.63 9.85 2.01
C GLU A 69 -6.75 9.79 0.48
N VAL A 70 -5.63 9.82 -0.25
CA VAL A 70 -5.60 9.72 -1.72
C VAL A 70 -4.54 8.71 -2.14
N LEU A 71 -4.92 7.78 -3.01
CA LEU A 71 -4.00 6.87 -3.67
C LEU A 71 -4.09 7.08 -5.18
N ASP A 72 -2.94 7.36 -5.77
CA ASP A 72 -2.77 7.72 -7.17
C ASP A 72 -3.60 8.95 -7.55
N ASP A 73 -4.62 8.78 -8.37
CA ASP A 73 -5.49 9.83 -8.90
C ASP A 73 -6.86 9.89 -8.21
N THR A 74 -7.11 9.03 -7.22
CA THR A 74 -8.45 8.86 -6.63
C THR A 74 -8.45 8.82 -5.10
N GLU A 75 -9.45 9.49 -4.51
CA GLU A 75 -9.68 9.49 -3.07
C GLU A 75 -9.99 8.10 -2.53
N VAL A 76 -9.51 7.82 -1.31
CA VAL A 76 -9.76 6.58 -0.60
C VAL A 76 -11.12 6.62 0.09
N GLN A 77 -12.08 5.87 -0.42
CA GLN A 77 -13.46 5.79 0.08
C GLN A 77 -13.57 4.86 1.31
N GLU A 78 -14.49 5.14 2.23
CA GLU A 78 -14.64 4.30 3.43
C GLU A 78 -15.06 2.85 3.08
N LYS A 79 -15.89 2.69 2.05
CA LYS A 79 -16.32 1.36 1.56
C LYS A 79 -15.13 0.50 1.11
N GLU A 80 -14.16 1.08 0.40
CA GLU A 80 -12.97 0.33 0.01
C GLU A 80 -12.04 0.05 1.19
N ARG A 81 -11.98 0.92 2.21
CA ARG A 81 -11.25 0.61 3.45
C ARG A 81 -11.82 -0.62 4.14
N GLU A 82 -13.14 -0.74 4.23
CA GLU A 82 -13.77 -1.92 4.82
C GLU A 82 -13.41 -3.20 4.08
N VAL A 83 -13.46 -3.16 2.74
CA VAL A 83 -13.11 -4.30 1.89
C VAL A 83 -11.63 -4.64 2.06
N ALA A 84 -10.73 -3.67 1.89
CA ALA A 84 -9.28 -3.83 2.05
C ALA A 84 -8.91 -4.42 3.42
N ARG A 85 -9.52 -3.91 4.49
CA ARG A 85 -9.37 -4.46 5.84
C ARG A 85 -9.80 -5.92 5.86
N LYS A 86 -10.99 -6.27 5.39
CA LYS A 86 -11.48 -7.66 5.39
C LYS A 86 -10.57 -8.60 4.57
N THR A 87 -10.14 -8.18 3.39
CA THR A 87 -9.31 -8.96 2.47
C THR A 87 -7.92 -9.26 3.06
N TYR A 88 -7.25 -8.25 3.63
CA TYR A 88 -5.84 -8.37 4.04
C TYR A 88 -5.61 -8.47 5.56
N ARG A 89 -6.66 -8.43 6.42
CA ARG A 89 -6.54 -8.60 7.89
C ARG A 89 -5.75 -9.85 8.31
N MET A 90 -5.90 -10.92 7.53
CA MET A 90 -5.29 -12.22 7.82
C MET A 90 -3.77 -12.25 7.58
N GLN A 91 -3.24 -11.41 6.67
CA GLN A 91 -1.80 -11.35 6.39
C GLN A 91 -1.02 -10.75 7.56
N ARG A 92 -1.44 -9.59 8.09
CA ARG A 92 -0.75 -8.94 9.23
C ARG A 92 -0.70 -9.81 10.48
N MET A 93 -1.77 -10.57 10.77
CA MET A 93 -1.78 -11.48 11.92
C MET A 93 -0.84 -12.69 11.74
N ARG A 94 -0.71 -13.20 10.50
CA ARG A 94 0.20 -14.31 10.17
C ARG A 94 1.67 -13.86 10.26
N GLU A 95 2.00 -12.68 9.77
CA GLU A 95 3.34 -12.08 9.85
C GLU A 95 3.74 -11.74 11.28
N GLY A 96 2.83 -11.13 12.05
CA GLY A 96 3.06 -10.88 13.48
C GLY A 96 3.29 -12.15 14.29
N ARG A 97 2.58 -13.24 13.98
CA ARG A 97 2.82 -14.56 14.60
C ARG A 97 4.17 -15.17 14.19
N ARG A 98 4.62 -14.99 12.94
CA ARG A 98 5.93 -15.46 12.47
C ARG A 98 7.08 -14.71 13.14
N ARG A 99 7.07 -13.37 13.12
CA ARG A 99 8.07 -12.53 13.80
C ARG A 99 8.20 -12.87 15.30
N ARG A 100 7.08 -13.11 15.98
CA ARG A 100 7.11 -13.55 17.40
C ARG A 100 7.78 -14.91 17.61
N LYS A 101 7.61 -15.86 16.69
CA LYS A 101 8.24 -17.19 16.79
C LYS A 101 9.75 -17.15 16.51
N GLU A 102 10.19 -16.25 15.64
CA GLU A 102 11.61 -16.04 15.32
C GLU A 102 12.36 -15.36 16.48
N LEU A 103 11.71 -14.47 17.22
CA LEU A 103 12.28 -13.82 18.42
C LEU A 103 12.42 -14.74 19.65
N HIS A 104 11.80 -15.92 19.64
CA HIS A 104 11.85 -16.90 20.73
C HIS A 104 12.66 -18.16 20.36
N ARG A 105 13.52 -18.08 19.34
CA ARG A 105 14.53 -19.08 18.97
C ARG A 105 15.92 -18.50 19.19
#